data_AF-A0AAW0FUG0-F1
#
_entry.id   AF-A0AAW0FUG0-F1
#
_cell.length_a   1.000
_cell.length_b   1.000
_cell.length_c   1.000
_cell.angle_alpha   90.00
_cell.angle_beta   90.00
_cell.angle_gamma   90.00
#
_symmetry.space_group_name_H-M   'P 1'
#
loop_
_entity.id
_entity.type
_entity.pdbx_description
1 polymer ?
#
loop_
_entity_poly.entity_id
_entity_poly.type
_entity_poly.pdbx_seq_one_letter_code
_entity_poly.pdbx_strand_id
1 'polypeptide(L)'
;MSPSPASINYPSSISLLNYVASSIFELEPKKLDDEEAVDNKLNKLQFRRKSGRSLTYQFIINTENHTYEPFKENTEEVEEDESLLKDLTTFNLTTNSKQKLAREQVELPFMQAQEALGSAGGAIVYEFEKDDDYDEEDPYEDPF
;
A
#
# COMPACT_ATOMS: atom_id res chain seq x y z
N MET A 1 -29.02 29.65 18.10
CA MET A 1 -28.47 30.35 16.93
C MET A 1 -28.33 29.35 15.80
N SER A 2 -29.27 29.37 14.85
CA SER A 2 -29.24 28.55 13.64
C SER A 2 -28.38 29.25 12.57
N PRO A 3 -27.43 28.58 11.91
CA PRO A 3 -26.68 29.21 10.83
C PRO A 3 -27.52 29.22 9.55
N SER A 4 -27.61 30.39 8.92
CA SER A 4 -28.15 30.67 7.58
C SER A 4 -27.32 31.84 7.01
N PRO A 5 -27.10 31.99 5.70
CA PRO A 5 -27.20 31.05 4.58
C PRO A 5 -25.78 30.67 4.06
N ALA A 6 -25.70 29.68 3.17
CA ALA A 6 -24.46 29.33 2.47
C ALA A 6 -23.90 30.57 1.74
N SER A 7 -22.79 31.12 2.24
CA SER A 7 -22.06 32.16 1.51
C SER A 7 -21.39 31.52 0.31
N ILE A 8 -21.48 32.18 -0.85
CA ILE A 8 -21.08 31.64 -2.17
C ILE A 8 -19.63 31.13 -2.18
N ASN A 9 -18.77 31.70 -1.32
CA ASN A 9 -17.35 31.35 -1.23
C ASN A 9 -17.00 30.53 0.02
N TYR A 10 -17.97 30.16 0.85
CA TYR A 10 -17.70 29.37 2.04
C TYR A 10 -17.91 27.89 1.74
N PRO A 11 -17.00 27.01 2.19
CA PRO A 11 -17.13 25.59 1.95
C PRO A 11 -18.43 25.07 2.55
N SER A 12 -18.97 24.02 1.94
CA SER A 12 -20.06 23.26 2.55
C SER A 12 -19.61 22.70 3.89
N SER A 13 -20.58 22.40 4.76
CA SER A 13 -20.32 21.81 6.08
C SER A 13 -19.50 20.51 5.97
N ILE A 14 -19.78 19.68 4.98
CA ILE A 14 -19.04 18.43 4.75
C ILE A 14 -17.59 18.70 4.34
N SER A 15 -17.35 19.66 3.45
CA SER A 15 -15.99 20.01 3.03
C SER A 15 -15.18 20.59 4.20
N LEU A 16 -15.80 21.40 5.05
CA LEU A 16 -15.17 21.94 6.24
C LEU A 16 -14.85 20.84 7.25
N LEU A 17 -15.78 19.92 7.51
CA LEU A 17 -15.58 18.80 8.42
C LEU A 17 -14.45 17.88 7.95
N ASN A 18 -14.42 17.55 6.66
CA ASN A 18 -13.35 16.74 6.07
C ASN A 18 -11.98 17.44 6.15
N TYR A 19 -11.97 18.77 6.07
CA TYR A 19 -10.73 19.55 6.19
C TYR A 19 -10.19 19.56 7.63
N VAL A 20 -11.06 19.72 8.63
CA VAL A 20 -10.68 19.84 10.05
C VAL A 20 -10.46 18.47 10.71
N ALA A 21 -11.05 17.40 10.19
CA ALA A 21 -10.94 16.07 10.77
C ALA A 21 -9.50 15.52 10.75
N SER A 22 -9.05 14.97 11.88
CA SER A 22 -7.82 14.16 11.97
C SER A 22 -8.00 12.76 11.40
N SER A 23 -9.23 12.25 11.45
CA SER A 23 -9.61 10.92 10.99
C SER A 23 -11.04 10.95 10.47
N ILE A 24 -11.27 10.32 9.33
CA ILE A 24 -12.55 10.25 8.64
C ILE A 24 -12.89 8.78 8.49
N PHE A 25 -14.09 8.40 8.91
CA PHE A 25 -14.61 7.05 8.76
C PHE A 25 -15.84 7.11 7.87
N GLU A 26 -15.69 6.69 6.62
CA GLU A 26 -16.76 6.60 5.64
C GLU A 26 -17.40 5.22 5.74
N LEU A 27 -18.70 5.18 6.01
CA LEU A 27 -19.50 3.96 6.14
C LEU A 27 -20.30 3.76 4.86
N GLU A 28 -20.14 2.62 4.21
CA GLU A 28 -20.93 2.24 3.05
C GLU A 28 -21.61 0.87 3.29
N PRO A 29 -22.89 0.72 2.96
CA PRO A 29 -23.52 -0.60 3.01
C PRO A 29 -22.86 -1.50 1.95
N LYS A 30 -22.44 -2.71 2.34
CA LYS A 30 -22.00 -3.70 1.36
C LYS A 30 -23.23 -4.15 0.59
N LYS A 31 -23.29 -3.84 -0.71
CA LYS A 31 -24.34 -4.38 -1.60
C LYS A 31 -24.09 -5.88 -1.74
N LEU A 32 -24.91 -6.68 -1.08
CA LEU A 32 -24.96 -8.12 -1.27
C LEU A 32 -26.12 -8.42 -2.23
N ASP A 33 -25.90 -9.35 -3.16
CA ASP A 33 -26.94 -9.84 -4.07
C ASP A 33 -28.02 -10.65 -3.31
N ASP A 34 -27.69 -11.15 -2.12
CA ASP A 34 -28.63 -11.77 -1.18
C ASP A 34 -29.14 -10.75 -0.15
N GLU A 35 -30.44 -10.47 -0.18
CA GLU A 35 -31.15 -9.50 0.67
C GLU A 35 -31.09 -9.82 2.19
N GLU A 36 -30.61 -10.99 2.57
CA GLU A 36 -30.66 -11.50 3.95
C GLU A 36 -29.41 -11.13 4.79
N ALA A 37 -28.34 -10.61 4.18
CA ALA A 37 -27.05 -10.37 4.85
C ALA A 37 -26.68 -8.88 4.97
N VAL A 38 -27.62 -8.03 5.40
CA VAL A 38 -27.44 -6.57 5.54
C VAL A 38 -26.38 -6.17 6.60
N ASP A 39 -25.89 -7.12 7.39
CA ASP A 39 -25.09 -6.83 8.57
C ASP A 39 -23.60 -6.55 8.29
N ASN A 40 -23.10 -6.86 7.09
CA ASN A 40 -21.73 -6.55 6.72
C ASN A 40 -21.65 -5.14 6.11
N LYS A 41 -20.93 -4.22 6.75
CA LYS A 41 -20.70 -2.86 6.25
C LYS A 41 -19.28 -2.73 5.70
N LEU A 42 -19.15 -2.13 4.51
CA LEU A 42 -17.86 -1.73 3.96
C LEU A 42 -17.50 -0.38 4.55
N ASN A 43 -16.32 -0.27 5.13
CA ASN A 43 -15.89 0.96 5.77
C ASN A 43 -14.55 1.40 5.19
N LYS A 44 -14.48 2.68 4.83
CA LYS A 44 -13.27 3.32 4.36
C LYS A 44 -12.77 4.26 5.44
N LEU A 45 -11.61 3.93 5.99
CA LEU A 45 -10.93 4.71 7.01
C LEU A 45 -9.85 5.58 6.36
N GLN A 46 -9.96 6.89 6.50
CA GLN A 46 -8.93 7.83 6.13
C GLN A 46 -8.33 8.47 7.39
N PHE A 47 -7.02 8.38 7.55
CA PHE A 47 -6.30 8.91 8.70
C PHE A 47 -5.22 9.90 8.26
N ARG A 48 -5.16 11.09 8.88
CA ARG A 48 -4.09 12.07 8.62
C ARG A 48 -2.97 11.90 9.64
N ARG A 49 -1.77 11.57 9.18
CA ARG A 49 -0.57 11.47 10.03
C ARG A 49 -0.14 12.85 10.54
N LYS A 50 0.69 12.89 11.58
CA LYS A 50 1.33 14.12 12.08
C LYS A 50 2.08 14.90 10.97
N SER A 51 2.60 14.20 9.95
CA SER A 51 3.26 14.79 8.78
C SER A 51 2.31 15.45 7.77
N GLY A 52 0.99 15.42 8.01
CA GLY A 52 -0.03 15.96 7.11
C GLY A 52 -0.44 15.02 5.97
N ARG A 53 0.32 13.94 5.71
CA ARG A 53 -0.01 12.90 4.72
C ARG A 53 -1.21 12.08 5.18
N SER A 54 -2.15 11.84 4.28
CA SER A 54 -3.31 10.97 4.53
C SER A 54 -3.00 9.52 4.13
N LEU A 55 -3.38 8.58 4.99
CA LEU A 55 -3.43 7.15 4.74
C LEU A 55 -4.89 6.75 4.57
N THR A 56 -5.18 5.90 3.59
CA THR A 56 -6.54 5.41 3.31
C THR A 56 -6.53 3.90 3.34
N TYR A 57 -7.46 3.32 4.09
CA TYR A 57 -7.66 1.88 4.25
C TYR A 57 -9.13 1.54 4.04
N GLN A 58 -9.40 0.34 3.54
CA GLN A 58 -10.76 -0.18 3.39
C GLN A 58 -10.88 -1.48 4.18
N PHE A 59 -11.99 -1.65 4.88
CA PHE A 59 -12.26 -2.79 5.75
C PHE A 59 -13.70 -3.25 5.61
N ILE A 60 -13.92 -4.55 5.67
CA ILE A 60 -15.25 -5.11 5.94
C ILE A 60 -15.35 -5.32 7.45
N ILE A 61 -16.41 -4.79 8.07
CA ILE A 61 -16.64 -4.94 9.51
C ILE A 61 -17.94 -5.68 9.73
N ASN A 62 -17.87 -6.73 10.54
CA ASN A 62 -19.02 -7.42 11.07
C ASN A 62 -19.30 -6.89 12.48
N THR A 63 -20.45 -6.25 12.67
CA THR A 63 -20.82 -5.62 13.94
C THR A 63 -21.30 -6.60 15.01
N GLU A 64 -21.70 -7.81 14.63
CA GLU A 64 -22.18 -8.84 15.57
C GLU A 64 -21.02 -9.53 16.27
N ASN A 65 -19.99 -9.89 15.51
CA ASN A 65 -18.82 -10.60 16.02
C ASN A 65 -17.66 -9.66 16.38
N HIS A 66 -17.83 -8.35 16.16
CA HIS A 66 -16.79 -7.33 16.35
C HIS A 66 -15.48 -7.66 15.62
N THR A 67 -15.60 -8.26 14.43
CA THR A 67 -14.46 -8.63 13.59
C THR A 67 -14.32 -7.67 12.42
N TYR A 68 -13.09 -7.48 11.97
CA TYR A 68 -12.77 -6.68 10.79
C TYR A 68 -11.75 -7.40 9.93
N GLU A 69 -11.89 -7.27 8.61
CA GLU A 69 -10.97 -7.79 7.61
C GLU A 69 -10.59 -6.68 6.63
N PRO A 70 -9.32 -6.58 6.19
CA PRO A 70 -8.94 -5.63 5.16
C PRO A 70 -9.67 -5.98 3.85
N PHE A 71 -10.34 -5.00 3.27
CA PHE A 71 -10.96 -5.16 1.96
C PHE A 71 -9.86 -5.25 0.91
N LYS A 72 -9.71 -6.42 0.32
CA LYS A 72 -8.94 -6.60 -0.90
C LYS A 72 -9.95 -6.55 -2.04
N GLU A 73 -9.89 -5.49 -2.83
CA GLU A 73 -10.55 -5.52 -4.12
C GLU A 73 -9.97 -6.73 -4.85
N ASN A 74 -10.82 -7.67 -5.28
CA ASN A 74 -10.42 -8.61 -6.31
C ASN A 74 -10.24 -7.76 -7.57
N THR A 75 -9.14 -7.00 -7.65
CA THR A 75 -8.40 -6.98 -8.88
C THR A 75 -8.11 -8.45 -9.08
N GLU A 76 -8.87 -9.10 -9.96
CA GLU A 76 -8.33 -10.26 -10.65
C GLU A 76 -6.88 -9.91 -10.91
N GLU A 77 -5.94 -10.75 -10.48
CA GLU A 77 -4.61 -10.69 -11.03
C GLU A 77 -4.85 -10.81 -12.53
N VAL A 78 -5.03 -9.67 -13.20
CA VAL A 78 -4.94 -9.55 -14.63
C VAL A 78 -3.51 -10.01 -14.79
N GLU A 79 -3.35 -11.28 -15.16
CA GLU A 79 -2.08 -11.79 -15.66
C GLU A 79 -1.59 -10.65 -16.53
N GLU A 80 -0.51 -9.98 -16.09
CA GLU A 80 -0.01 -8.80 -16.78
C GLU A 80 0.37 -9.30 -18.16
N ASP A 81 -0.58 -9.19 -19.08
CA ASP A 81 -0.44 -9.63 -20.43
C ASP A 81 0.62 -8.68 -20.97
N GLU A 82 1.88 -9.12 -21.00
CA GLU A 82 3.02 -8.34 -21.49
C GLU A 82 2.74 -7.77 -22.89
N SER A 83 1.77 -8.37 -23.60
CA SER A 83 1.19 -7.90 -24.85
C SER A 83 0.53 -6.51 -24.75
N LEU A 84 -0.15 -6.17 -23.65
CA LEU A 84 -0.82 -4.87 -23.43
C LEU A 84 0.21 -3.73 -23.27
N LEU A 85 1.35 -4.02 -22.64
CA LEU A 85 2.42 -3.03 -22.42
C LEU A 85 3.23 -2.74 -23.69
N LYS A 86 3.22 -3.67 -24.65
CA LYS A 86 4.04 -3.61 -25.88
C LYS A 86 3.70 -2.42 -26.79
N ASP A 87 2.44 -2.01 -26.81
CA ASP A 87 1.95 -0.92 -27.67
C ASP A 87 1.85 0.43 -26.92
N LEU A 88 2.09 0.44 -25.61
CA LEU A 88 2.05 1.64 -24.77
C LEU A 88 3.42 2.30 -24.59
N THR A 89 4.52 1.61 -24.90
CA THR A 89 5.88 2.14 -24.78
C THR A 89 6.54 2.33 -26.15
N THR A 90 7.32 3.41 -26.29
CA THR A 90 8.08 3.68 -27.53
C THR A 90 9.35 2.84 -27.67
N PHE A 91 9.70 2.07 -26.64
CA PHE A 91 10.83 1.14 -26.61
C PHE A 91 10.33 -0.28 -26.32
N ASN A 92 11.05 -1.28 -26.85
CA ASN A 92 10.67 -2.68 -26.67
C ASN A 92 11.07 -3.17 -25.27
N LEU A 93 10.08 -3.48 -24.44
CA LEU A 93 10.26 -4.03 -23.09
C LEU A 93 10.58 -5.53 -23.08
N THR A 94 10.38 -6.22 -24.20
CA THR A 94 10.59 -7.68 -24.31
C THR A 94 11.97 -8.02 -24.85
N THR A 95 12.57 -9.09 -24.35
CA THR A 95 13.79 -9.67 -24.93
C THR A 95 13.45 -10.55 -26.13
N ASN A 96 14.15 -10.39 -27.25
CA ASN A 96 14.05 -11.32 -28.37
C ASN A 96 14.59 -12.71 -27.97
N SER A 97 14.11 -13.78 -28.61
CA SER A 97 14.55 -15.17 -28.38
C SER A 97 16.06 -15.32 -28.41
N LYS A 98 16.74 -14.63 -29.32
CA LYS A 98 18.21 -14.62 -29.40
C LYS A 98 18.88 -13.99 -28.18
N GLN A 99 18.31 -12.93 -27.61
CA GLN A 99 18.84 -12.26 -26.41
C GLN A 99 18.60 -13.09 -25.16
N LYS A 100 17.43 -13.75 -25.06
CA LYS A 100 17.12 -14.68 -23.99
C LYS A 100 18.09 -15.86 -23.97
N LEU A 101 18.33 -16.48 -25.14
CA LEU A 101 19.31 -17.56 -25.28
C LEU A 101 20.72 -17.10 -24.95
N ALA A 102 21.12 -15.90 -25.38
CA ALA A 102 22.43 -15.35 -25.04
C ALA A 102 22.58 -15.16 -23.51
N ARG A 103 21.54 -14.67 -22.82
CA ARG A 103 21.54 -14.53 -21.35
C ARG A 103 21.67 -15.87 -20.65
N GLU A 104 20.96 -16.89 -21.11
CA GLU A 104 21.01 -18.25 -20.53
C GLU A 104 22.35 -18.96 -20.77
N GLN A 105 23.06 -18.60 -21.84
CA GLN A 105 24.38 -19.13 -22.17
C GLN A 105 25.53 -18.32 -21.57
N VAL A 106 25.25 -17.20 -20.89
CA VAL A 106 26.27 -16.41 -20.20
C VAL A 106 26.58 -17.10 -18.88
N GLU A 107 27.71 -17.79 -18.86
CA GLU A 107 28.28 -18.35 -17.63
C GLU A 107 29.12 -17.29 -16.95
N LEU A 108 28.69 -16.88 -15.75
CA LEU A 108 29.47 -15.99 -14.91
C LEU A 108 30.52 -16.81 -14.13
N PRO A 109 31.77 -16.33 -14.02
CA PRO A 109 32.73 -16.93 -13.11
C PRO A 109 32.13 -16.99 -11.70
N PHE A 110 32.23 -18.15 -11.04
CA PHE A 110 31.76 -18.42 -9.67
C PHE A 110 30.24 -18.59 -9.45
N MET A 111 29.41 -18.70 -10.50
CA MET A 111 27.97 -18.95 -10.34
C MET A 111 27.65 -20.25 -9.58
N GLN A 112 28.40 -21.32 -9.83
CA GLN A 112 28.22 -22.62 -9.14
C GLN A 112 28.50 -22.55 -7.63
N ALA A 113 29.31 -21.60 -7.17
CA ALA A 113 29.58 -21.43 -5.74
C ALA A 113 28.34 -20.90 -4.98
N GLN A 114 27.45 -20.19 -5.68
CA GLN A 114 26.20 -19.66 -5.12
C GLN A 114 25.11 -20.74 -5.05
N GLU A 115 25.07 -21.67 -6.00
CA GLU A 115 24.15 -22.83 -5.98
C GLU A 115 24.47 -23.80 -4.84
N ALA A 116 25.76 -24.04 -4.57
CA ALA A 116 26.21 -24.94 -3.50
C ALA A 116 25.91 -24.42 -2.08
N LEU A 117 25.75 -23.09 -1.90
CA LEU A 117 25.47 -22.46 -0.61
C LEU A 117 23.96 -22.26 -0.34
N GLY A 118 23.10 -22.71 -1.26
CA GLY A 118 21.65 -22.58 -1.16
C GLY A 118 21.10 -21.43 -2.01
N SER A 119 20.01 -21.72 -2.72
CA SER A 119 19.28 -20.83 -3.64
C SER A 119 18.75 -19.51 -3.04
N ALA A 120 19.09 -19.18 -1.81
CA ALA A 120 18.79 -17.89 -1.20
C ALA A 120 19.98 -16.96 -1.46
N GLY A 121 19.82 -16.05 -2.43
CA GLY A 121 20.81 -15.03 -2.76
C GLY A 121 21.41 -14.41 -1.51
N GLY A 122 22.73 -14.26 -1.50
CA GLY A 122 23.55 -13.90 -0.34
C GLY A 122 22.90 -12.86 0.55
N ALA A 123 22.21 -13.33 1.58
CA ALA A 123 21.65 -12.49 2.61
C ALA A 123 22.83 -11.95 3.40
N ILE A 124 23.09 -10.65 3.25
CA ILE A 124 24.03 -9.96 4.13
C ILE A 124 23.30 -9.82 5.45
N VAL A 125 23.52 -10.77 6.35
CA VAL A 125 23.01 -10.71 7.71
C VAL A 125 23.87 -9.71 8.46
N TYR A 126 23.26 -8.60 8.87
CA TYR A 126 23.87 -7.68 9.80
C TYR A 126 23.81 -8.31 11.21
N GLU A 127 24.97 -8.62 11.78
CA GLU A 127 25.09 -9.00 13.19
C GLU A 127 25.39 -7.73 13.99
N PHE A 128 24.57 -7.44 15.00
CA PHE A 128 24.83 -6.32 15.91
C PHE A 128 26.14 -6.57 16.65
N GLU A 129 27.16 -5.75 16.39
CA GLU A 129 28.39 -5.77 17.19
C GLU A 129 28.10 -5.18 18.57
N LYS A 130 28.69 -5.78 19.61
CA LYS A 130 28.53 -5.31 21.00
C LYS A 130 29.12 -3.91 21.24
N ASP A 131 29.99 -3.47 20.32
CA ASP A 131 30.62 -2.15 20.32
C ASP A 131 29.93 -1.18 19.33
N ASP A 132 28.77 -1.55 18.77
CA ASP A 132 27.95 -0.64 17.98
C ASP A 132 27.36 0.42 18.92
N ASP A 133 27.93 1.63 18.83
CA ASP A 133 27.64 2.82 19.63
C ASP A 133 26.36 3.52 19.18
N TYR A 134 25.34 2.72 18.82
CA TYR A 134 23.94 3.16 18.83
C TYR A 134 23.54 3.43 20.30
N ASP A 135 24.12 4.50 20.83
CA ASP A 135 23.75 5.07 22.11
C ASP A 135 22.33 5.63 22.00
N GLU A 136 21.56 5.44 23.07
CA GLU A 136 20.16 5.89 23.15
C GLU A 136 20.05 7.42 23.30
N GLU A 137 21.11 8.18 23.03
CA GLU A 137 21.18 9.64 23.16
C GLU A 137 21.11 10.27 21.77
N ASP A 138 19.90 10.29 21.19
CA ASP A 138 19.61 11.05 19.98
C ASP A 138 20.03 12.53 20.21
N PRO A 139 21.03 13.06 19.49
CA PRO A 139 21.54 14.41 19.70
C PRO A 139 20.52 15.52 19.35
N TYR A 140 19.35 15.15 18.82
CA TYR A 140 18.29 16.08 18.42
C TYR A 140 17.06 16.10 19.36
N GLU A 141 17.23 15.87 20.67
CA GLU A 141 16.33 16.53 21.63
C GLU A 141 16.61 18.04 21.61
N ASP A 142 16.03 18.75 20.63
CA ASP A 142 16.09 20.20 20.51
C ASP A 142 15.33 20.85 21.69
N PRO A 143 16.00 21.60 22.58
CA PRO A 143 15.35 22.30 23.67
C PRO A 143 15.00 23.73 23.25
N PHE A 144 14.02 23.91 22.36
CA PHE A 144 13.33 25.18 22.15
C PHE A 144 11.85 25.01 21.80
#